data_AF-A0A954G2U7-F1
#
_entry.id   AF-A0A954G2U7-F1
#
_cell.length_a   1.000
_cell.length_b   1.000
_cell.length_c   1.000
_cell.angle_alpha   90.00
_cell.angle_beta   90.00
_cell.angle_gamma   90.00
#
_symmetry.space_group_name_H-M   'P 1'
#
loop_
_entity.id
_entity.type
_entity.pdbx_description
1 polymer ?
#
loop_
_entity_poly.entity_id
_entity_poly.type
_entity_poly.pdbx_seq_one_letter_code
_entity_poly.pdbx_strand_id
1 'polypeptide(L)'
;MIKPFSAISCLLLTLIALSDLSQTQAADRPNLISIVTDDQGRWAMGLYGNRQIHTPHMDQIGKQGAIFTNAFVATPVCSPSRATFLSGKFPTELKITDWISTDEAQAGAGLTAMTWPEVLQKHGYQTALMGKWHLGEKQ
;
A
#
# COMPACT_ATOMS: atom_id res chain seq x y z
N MET A 1 -60.74 3.08 -5.47
CA MET A 1 -60.89 2.29 -4.23
C MET A 1 -59.50 1.79 -3.81
N ILE A 2 -58.76 2.62 -3.07
CA ILE A 2 -57.35 2.40 -2.71
C ILE A 2 -57.35 1.73 -1.33
N LYS A 3 -56.86 0.49 -1.24
CA LYS A 3 -56.78 -0.22 0.05
C LYS A 3 -55.72 0.47 0.93
N PRO A 4 -56.00 0.74 2.22
CA PRO A 4 -55.00 1.33 3.10
C PRO A 4 -53.85 0.33 3.27
N PHE A 5 -52.65 0.73 2.85
CA PHE A 5 -51.44 0.00 3.19
C PHE A 5 -51.35 -0.06 4.73
N SER A 6 -51.38 -1.27 5.28
CA SER A 6 -51.34 -1.49 6.73
C SER A 6 -50.07 -0.86 7.31
N ALA A 7 -50.20 -0.06 8.36
CA ALA A 7 -49.07 0.58 9.06
C ALA A 7 -48.00 -0.44 9.53
N ILE A 8 -48.41 -1.69 9.73
CA ILE A 8 -47.54 -2.83 10.05
C ILE A 8 -46.57 -3.15 8.91
N SER A 9 -47.01 -3.01 7.65
CA SER A 9 -46.20 -3.27 6.47
C SER A 9 -45.10 -2.22 6.28
N CYS A 10 -45.40 -0.94 6.54
CA CYS A 10 -44.40 0.13 6.55
C CYS A 10 -43.38 -0.03 7.68
N LEU A 11 -43.81 -0.48 8.86
CA LEU A 11 -42.93 -0.70 10.02
C LEU A 11 -41.97 -1.89 9.80
N LEU A 12 -42.45 -2.97 9.18
CA LEU A 12 -41.63 -4.12 8.79
C LEU A 12 -40.60 -3.75 7.71
N LEU A 13 -41.00 -2.94 6.72
CA LEU A 13 -40.09 -2.44 5.68
C LEU A 13 -38.99 -1.52 6.24
N THR A 14 -39.28 -0.72 7.27
CA THR A 14 -38.28 0.12 7.94
C THR A 14 -37.32 -0.71 8.83
N LEU A 15 -37.82 -1.73 9.52
CA LEU A 15 -36.99 -2.63 10.34
C LEU A 15 -36.01 -3.46 9.49
N ILE A 16 -36.42 -3.92 8.30
CA ILE A 16 -35.53 -4.62 7.37
C ILE A 16 -34.45 -3.66 6.84
N ALA A 17 -34.80 -2.41 6.51
CA ALA A 17 -33.82 -1.42 6.04
C ALA A 17 -32.78 -1.01 7.11
N LEU A 18 -33.13 -1.11 8.40
CA LEU A 18 -32.21 -0.87 9.53
C LEU A 18 -31.26 -2.06 9.81
N SER A 19 -31.60 -3.25 9.31
CA SER A 19 -30.82 -4.48 9.54
C SER A 19 -29.56 -4.57 8.67
N ASP A 20 -29.55 -3.89 7.52
CA ASP A 20 -28.43 -3.86 6.57
C ASP A 20 -27.35 -2.82 6.92
N LEU A 21 -27.52 -2.06 8.01
CA LEU A 21 -26.45 -1.27 8.64
C LEU A 21 -25.55 -2.17 9.50
N SER A 22 -25.20 -3.36 9.00
CA SER A 22 -24.02 -4.06 9.49
C SER A 22 -22.81 -3.28 9.00
N GLN A 23 -22.44 -2.27 9.80
CA GLN A 23 -21.18 -1.57 9.72
C GLN A 23 -20.09 -2.63 9.65
N THR A 24 -19.42 -2.73 8.50
CA THR A 24 -18.27 -3.62 8.34
C THR A 24 -17.21 -3.08 9.29
N GLN A 25 -17.22 -3.58 10.52
CA GLN A 25 -16.24 -3.17 11.52
C GLN A 25 -14.89 -3.61 10.97
N ALA A 26 -14.07 -2.63 10.60
CA ALA A 26 -12.71 -2.89 10.21
C ALA A 26 -12.08 -3.73 11.32
N ALA A 27 -11.36 -4.80 10.95
CA ALA A 27 -10.64 -5.59 11.94
C ALA A 27 -9.78 -4.64 12.78
N ASP A 28 -9.83 -4.77 14.11
CA ASP A 28 -9.05 -3.93 15.04
C ASP A 28 -7.54 -3.93 14.70
N ARG A 29 -7.10 -4.94 13.94
CA ARG A 29 -5.76 -5.08 13.39
C ARG A 29 -5.80 -5.60 11.94
N PRO A 30 -5.81 -4.74 10.91
CA PRO A 30 -5.88 -5.16 9.52
C PRO A 30 -4.59 -5.84 9.06
N ASN A 31 -4.65 -6.71 8.04
CA ASN A 31 -3.43 -7.18 7.36
C ASN A 31 -2.91 -6.11 6.41
N LEU A 32 -1.62 -5.82 6.46
CA LEU A 32 -0.98 -4.85 5.59
C LEU A 32 -0.18 -5.58 4.50
N ILE A 33 -0.51 -5.31 3.23
CA ILE A 33 0.24 -5.81 2.08
C ILE A 33 0.76 -4.59 1.32
N SER A 34 2.08 -4.48 1.21
CA SER A 34 2.73 -3.46 0.39
C SER A 34 3.31 -4.10 -0.87
N ILE A 35 2.88 -3.61 -2.03
CA ILE A 35 3.37 -4.04 -3.33
C ILE A 35 4.18 -2.89 -3.92
N VAL A 36 5.48 -3.10 -4.10
CA VAL A 36 6.40 -2.10 -4.66
C VAL A 36 7.03 -2.69 -5.91
N THR A 37 6.77 -2.06 -7.05
CA THR A 37 7.35 -2.43 -8.34
C THR A 37 8.66 -1.69 -8.58
N ASP A 38 9.57 -2.32 -9.33
CA ASP A 38 10.86 -1.72 -9.71
C ASP A 38 10.73 -1.09 -11.09
N ASP A 39 11.29 0.11 -11.27
CA ASP A 39 11.34 0.86 -12.53
C ASP A 39 9.99 1.04 -13.26
N GLN A 40 8.89 1.05 -12.51
CA GLN A 40 7.57 1.24 -13.08
C GLN A 40 7.22 2.73 -13.26
N GLY A 41 7.13 3.17 -14.50
CA GLY A 41 6.54 4.46 -14.83
C GLY A 41 5.03 4.49 -14.63
N ARG A 42 4.48 5.64 -14.26
CA ARG A 42 3.01 5.88 -14.19
C ARG A 42 2.30 5.50 -15.49
N TRP A 43 2.95 5.76 -16.62
CA TRP A 43 2.43 5.43 -17.94
C TRP A 43 2.30 3.93 -18.19
N ALA A 44 2.82 3.05 -17.34
CA ALA A 44 2.80 1.61 -17.51
C ALA A 44 1.56 0.91 -16.92
N MET A 45 0.46 1.63 -16.66
CA MET A 45 -0.80 1.03 -16.20
C MET A 45 -2.00 1.52 -17.00
N GLY A 46 -2.94 0.59 -17.22
CA GLY A 46 -4.23 0.87 -17.85
C GLY A 46 -5.03 1.94 -17.09
N LEU A 47 -5.02 1.86 -15.76
CA LEU A 47 -5.71 2.82 -14.89
C LEU A 47 -5.19 4.27 -15.01
N TYR A 48 -3.95 4.47 -15.46
CA TYR A 48 -3.39 5.79 -15.76
C TYR A 48 -3.55 6.21 -17.23
N GLY A 49 -4.35 5.48 -18.01
CA GLY A 49 -4.74 5.82 -19.39
C GLY A 49 -3.98 5.07 -20.47
N ASN A 50 -3.09 4.12 -20.14
CA ASN A 50 -2.39 3.32 -21.15
C ASN A 50 -3.34 2.31 -21.79
N ARG A 51 -3.45 2.31 -23.12
CA ARG A 51 -4.35 1.39 -23.86
C ARG A 51 -3.66 0.13 -24.39
N GLN A 52 -2.34 0.08 -24.34
CA GLN A 52 -1.53 -1.02 -24.88
C GLN A 52 -1.11 -2.00 -23.79
N ILE A 53 -0.80 -1.52 -22.60
CA ILE A 53 -0.36 -2.35 -21.48
C ILE A 53 -1.57 -2.88 -20.71
N HIS A 54 -1.62 -4.20 -20.52
CA HIS A 54 -2.73 -4.88 -19.88
C HIS A 54 -2.43 -5.15 -18.39
N THR A 55 -3.04 -4.37 -17.50
CA THR A 55 -2.87 -4.47 -16.03
C THR A 55 -4.18 -4.75 -15.29
N PRO A 56 -4.98 -5.78 -15.68
CA PRO A 56 -6.35 -5.94 -15.21
C PRO A 56 -6.48 -6.05 -13.67
N HIS A 57 -5.53 -6.73 -13.03
CA HIS A 57 -5.53 -6.91 -11.58
C HIS A 57 -5.14 -5.64 -10.82
N MET A 58 -4.14 -4.89 -11.31
CA MET A 58 -3.75 -3.62 -10.69
C MET A 58 -4.83 -2.55 -10.91
N ASP A 59 -5.44 -2.55 -12.10
CA ASP A 59 -6.57 -1.67 -12.42
C ASP A 59 -7.77 -1.96 -11.52
N GLN A 60 -8.04 -3.23 -11.23
CA GLN A 60 -9.09 -3.63 -10.28
C GLN A 60 -8.81 -3.10 -8.88
N ILE A 61 -7.58 -3.26 -8.35
CA ILE A 61 -7.18 -2.75 -7.03
C ILE A 61 -7.44 -1.24 -6.94
N GLY A 62 -7.00 -0.47 -7.94
CA GLY A 62 -7.21 0.98 -7.93
C GLY A 62 -8.68 1.40 -8.10
N LYS A 63 -9.49 0.68 -8.90
CA LYS A 63 -10.94 0.94 -9.04
C LYS A 63 -11.74 0.63 -7.78
N GLN A 64 -11.30 -0.35 -6.99
CA GLN A 64 -11.94 -0.76 -5.73
C GLN A 64 -11.42 0.04 -4.52
N GLY A 65 -10.37 0.83 -4.68
CA GLY A 65 -9.75 1.62 -3.63
C GLY A 65 -9.59 3.08 -4.02
N ALA A 66 -8.40 3.62 -3.75
CA ALA A 66 -8.05 4.98 -4.09
C ALA A 66 -6.93 5.00 -5.14
N ILE A 67 -6.93 6.04 -5.97
CA ILE A 67 -5.92 6.28 -6.98
C ILE A 67 -5.26 7.63 -6.68
N PHE A 68 -3.94 7.63 -6.55
CA PHE A 68 -3.16 8.85 -6.43
C PHE A 68 -2.73 9.31 -7.83
N THR A 69 -3.33 10.41 -8.31
CA THR A 69 -2.94 10.99 -9.60
C THR A 69 -1.55 11.61 -9.56
N ASN A 70 -1.11 12.03 -8.37
CA ASN A 70 0.18 12.65 -8.08
C ASN A 70 0.85 11.95 -6.89
N ALA A 71 1.52 10.83 -7.14
CA ALA A 71 2.35 10.13 -6.16
C ALA A 71 3.83 10.34 -6.53
N PHE A 72 4.67 10.65 -5.54
CA PHE A 72 6.08 10.97 -5.74
C PHE A 72 6.97 10.10 -4.87
N VAL A 73 8.18 9.86 -5.34
CA VAL A 73 9.28 9.30 -4.56
C VAL A 73 10.25 10.42 -4.19
N ALA A 74 10.93 10.30 -3.05
CA ALA A 74 11.93 11.29 -2.64
C ALA A 74 13.12 11.36 -3.62
N THR A 75 13.41 10.27 -4.32
CA THR A 75 14.48 10.16 -5.30
C THR A 75 14.16 9.06 -6.31
N PRO A 76 14.43 9.27 -7.61
CA PRO A 76 14.17 8.28 -8.66
C PRO A 76 15.30 7.26 -8.82
N VAL A 77 15.95 6.84 -7.72
CA VAL A 77 17.03 5.84 -7.70
C VAL A 77 16.68 4.73 -6.71
N CYS A 78 16.95 3.47 -7.08
CA CYS A 78 16.44 2.28 -6.40
C CYS A 78 16.74 2.21 -4.88
N SER A 79 18.00 2.18 -4.44
CA SER A 79 18.37 2.10 -3.02
C SER A 79 17.82 3.27 -2.21
N PRO A 80 18.03 4.54 -2.59
CA PRO A 80 17.58 5.64 -1.74
C PRO A 80 16.04 5.81 -1.77
N SER A 81 15.36 5.45 -2.87
CA SER A 81 13.89 5.37 -2.92
C SER A 81 13.35 4.36 -1.91
N ARG A 82 13.90 3.14 -1.90
CA ARG A 82 13.53 2.08 -0.94
C ARG A 82 13.84 2.48 0.50
N ALA A 83 14.98 3.14 0.73
CA ALA A 83 15.40 3.61 2.05
C ALA A 83 14.38 4.61 2.62
N THR A 84 13.95 5.58 1.81
CA THR A 84 12.93 6.56 2.21
C THR A 84 11.57 5.92 2.43
N PHE A 85 11.17 4.99 1.55
CA PHE A 85 9.89 4.29 1.65
C PHE A 85 9.77 3.48 2.94
N LEU A 86 10.84 2.81 3.37
CA LEU A 86 10.83 1.95 4.54
C LEU A 86 11.01 2.70 5.86
N SER A 87 11.81 3.77 5.87
CA SER A 87 12.18 4.49 7.10
C SER A 87 11.40 5.79 7.32
N GLY A 88 10.80 6.35 6.26
CA GLY A 88 10.16 7.67 6.30
C GLY A 88 11.14 8.85 6.37
N LYS A 89 12.45 8.60 6.18
CA LYS A 89 13.52 9.63 6.25
C LYS A 89 14.02 10.02 4.88
N PHE A 90 14.56 11.23 4.75
CA PHE A 90 15.16 11.68 3.49
C PHE A 90 16.47 10.92 3.16
N PRO A 91 16.83 10.77 1.87
CA PRO A 91 18.05 10.08 1.45
C PRO A 91 19.32 10.63 2.13
N THR A 92 19.38 11.95 2.28
CA THR A 92 20.49 12.67 2.90
C THR A 92 20.62 12.40 4.40
N GLU A 93 19.52 12.25 5.13
CA GLU A 93 19.54 11.84 6.55
C GLU A 93 20.10 10.41 6.70
N LEU A 94 19.76 9.55 5.74
CA LEU A 94 20.17 8.14 5.73
C LEU A 94 21.59 7.93 5.17
N LYS A 95 22.19 8.96 4.55
CA LYS A 95 23.45 8.87 3.80
C LYS A 95 23.43 7.82 2.69
N ILE A 96 22.25 7.51 2.17
CA ILE A 96 22.03 6.65 1.01
C ILE A 96 21.48 7.59 -0.06
N THR A 97 22.34 8.10 -0.93
CA THR A 97 21.98 9.12 -1.94
C THR A 97 22.01 8.59 -3.36
N ASP A 98 22.59 7.41 -3.58
CA ASP A 98 22.64 6.72 -4.87
C ASP A 98 22.44 5.21 -4.66
N TRP A 99 22.44 4.43 -5.74
CA TRP A 99 22.37 2.97 -5.66
C TRP A 99 23.54 2.44 -4.82
N ILE A 100 23.26 1.44 -3.98
CA ILE A 100 24.29 0.75 -3.21
C ILE A 100 24.83 -0.37 -4.08
N SER A 101 26.09 -0.26 -4.51
CA SER A 101 26.78 -1.30 -5.25
C SER A 101 27.03 -2.55 -4.39
N THR A 102 27.37 -3.65 -5.03
CA THR A 102 27.74 -4.89 -4.32
C THR A 102 28.95 -4.69 -3.40
N ASP A 103 29.98 -3.97 -3.87
CA ASP A 103 31.18 -3.70 -3.08
C ASP A 103 30.88 -2.82 -1.87
N GLU A 104 30.03 -1.80 -2.02
CA GLU A 104 29.58 -0.97 -0.90
C GLU A 104 28.75 -1.77 0.10
N ALA A 105 27.84 -2.62 -0.37
CA ALA A 105 27.06 -3.51 0.50
C ALA A 105 27.96 -4.45 1.31
N GLN A 106 28.97 -5.05 0.66
CA GLN A 106 29.98 -5.90 1.32
C GLN A 106 30.84 -5.12 2.31
N ALA A 107 31.09 -3.84 2.04
CA ALA A 107 31.75 -2.92 2.97
C ALA A 107 30.84 -2.43 4.12
N GLY A 108 29.60 -2.91 4.19
CA GLY A 108 28.65 -2.61 5.26
C GLY A 108 27.73 -1.41 5.01
N ALA A 109 27.70 -0.87 3.79
CA ALA A 109 26.72 0.15 3.43
C ALA A 109 25.31 -0.46 3.39
N GLY A 110 24.35 0.19 4.04
CA GLY A 110 22.99 -0.30 4.11
C GLY A 110 22.09 0.56 4.96
N LEU A 111 20.79 0.23 4.96
CA LEU A 111 19.82 0.94 5.80
C LEU A 111 19.97 0.50 7.26
N THR A 112 20.32 1.44 8.12
CA THR A 112 20.42 1.23 9.58
C THR A 112 19.26 1.83 10.37
N ALA A 113 18.44 2.66 9.73
CA ALA A 113 17.28 3.27 10.36
C ALA A 113 16.15 2.26 10.54
N MET A 114 15.41 2.41 11.65
CA MET A 114 14.21 1.62 11.90
C MET A 114 13.18 1.80 10.79
N THR A 115 12.60 0.69 10.36
CA THR A 115 11.66 0.60 9.27
C THR A 115 10.23 0.42 9.77
N TRP A 116 9.22 0.83 8.99
CA TRP A 116 7.82 0.62 9.37
C TRP A 116 7.45 -0.86 9.59
N PRO A 117 8.01 -1.87 8.86
CA PRO A 117 7.76 -3.27 9.19
C PRO A 117 8.33 -3.66 10.57
N GLU A 118 9.50 -3.17 10.96
CA GLU A 118 10.05 -3.43 12.30
C GLU A 118 9.20 -2.79 13.39
N VAL A 119 8.64 -1.61 13.14
CA VAL A 119 7.66 -0.98 14.04
C VAL A 119 6.41 -1.87 14.18
N LEU A 120 5.87 -2.38 13.08
CA LEU A 120 4.72 -3.31 13.11
C LEU A 120 5.07 -4.60 13.87
N GLN A 121 6.26 -5.15 13.66
CA GLN A 121 6.72 -6.37 14.34
C GLN A 121 6.77 -6.18 15.86
N LYS A 122 7.26 -5.02 16.34
CA LYS A 122 7.23 -4.65 17.77
C LYS A 122 5.80 -4.57 18.35
N HIS A 123 4.78 -4.39 17.51
CA HIS A 123 3.36 -4.36 17.88
C HIS A 123 2.63 -5.67 17.55
N GLY A 124 3.38 -6.78 17.44
CA GLY A 124 2.83 -8.13 17.33
C GLY A 124 2.35 -8.52 15.93
N TYR A 125 2.71 -7.77 14.89
CA TYR A 125 2.53 -8.22 13.52
C TYR A 125 3.61 -9.23 13.13
N GLN A 126 3.24 -10.20 12.31
CA GLN A 126 4.20 -11.00 11.57
C GLN A 126 4.55 -10.27 10.28
N THR A 127 5.83 -10.11 10.01
CA THR A 127 6.33 -9.37 8.84
C THR A 127 7.18 -10.26 7.98
N ALA A 128 6.97 -10.19 6.67
CA ALA A 128 7.80 -10.86 5.67
C ALA A 128 8.11 -9.89 4.53
N LEU A 129 9.28 -10.06 3.93
CA LEU A 129 9.66 -9.41 2.68
C LEU A 129 9.86 -10.49 1.63
N MET A 130 9.26 -10.31 0.46
CA MET A 130 9.47 -11.16 -0.70
C MET A 130 9.93 -10.29 -1.87
N GLY A 131 11.07 -10.63 -2.47
CA GLY A 131 11.66 -9.90 -3.59
C GLY A 131 12.88 -9.04 -3.20
N LYS A 132 13.04 -7.90 -3.86
CA LYS A 132 14.27 -7.08 -3.83
C LYS A 132 14.37 -6.21 -2.57
N TRP A 133 15.49 -6.35 -1.85
CA TRP A 133 15.87 -5.49 -0.73
C TRP A 133 16.65 -4.26 -1.19
N HIS A 134 17.86 -4.45 -1.71
CA HIS A 134 18.77 -3.42 -2.25
C HIS A 134 19.14 -2.27 -1.29
N LEU A 135 19.28 -2.60 0.00
CA LEU A 135 19.62 -1.68 1.08
C LEU A 135 20.77 -2.24 1.95
N GLY A 136 21.79 -2.79 1.30
CA GLY A 136 22.87 -3.53 1.96
C GLY A 136 22.51 -4.96 2.30
N GLU A 137 23.37 -5.63 3.06
CA GLU A 137 23.04 -6.93 3.65
C GLU A 137 22.12 -6.73 4.86
N LYS A 138 21.02 -7.49 4.87
CA LYS A 138 20.13 -7.55 6.02
C LYS A 138 20.71 -8.63 6.96
N GLN A 139 21.25 -8.23 8.10
CA GLN A 139 21.61 -9.17 9.17
C GLN A 139 20.36 -9.87 9.70
#